data_AF-A0A8H6KU65-F1
#
_entry.id   AF-A0A8H6KU65-F1
#
_cell.length_a   1.000
_cell.length_b   1.000
_cell.length_c   1.000
_cell.angle_alpha   90.00
_cell.angle_beta   90.00
_cell.angle_gamma   90.00
#
_symmetry.space_group_name_H-M   'P 1'
#
loop_
_entity.id
_entity.type
_entity.pdbx_description
1 polymer ?
#
loop_
_entity_poly.entity_id
_entity_poly.type
_entity_poly.pdbx_seq_one_letter_code
_entity_poly.pdbx_strand_id
1 'polypeptide(L)'
;MGLGIKRFSNVDDAADGPRKRHRSSTRADVSSNAILANMTLLDLQSSLRTLLADPVCGPVVEMQLQSHAAASLRAEQERVQSLADQMQEEASRRAEMLLSNTVVGGIPGMMRVSQWSHTMRPSLEPIYNLSQTDPRFNGPSLAWDVLIDIARMALCPIVGDPRLEGTEEDNRSFHEDAERILVGIVREELEDAARMAQD
;
A
#
# COMPACT_ATOMS: atom_id res chain seq x y z
N MET A 1 -36.57 29.23 -76.29
CA MET A 1 -36.04 29.39 -74.92
C MET A 1 -34.55 29.65 -75.01
N GLY A 2 -34.12 30.84 -74.57
CA GLY A 2 -32.77 31.25 -74.17
C GLY A 2 -31.54 30.88 -75.01
N LEU A 3 -31.26 31.63 -76.09
CA LEU A 3 -29.89 31.83 -76.59
C LEU A 3 -29.67 33.34 -76.78
N GLY A 4 -28.77 33.92 -75.96
CA GLY A 4 -28.39 35.32 -75.92
C GLY A 4 -26.87 35.47 -76.02
N ILE A 5 -26.43 36.49 -76.75
CA ILE A 5 -25.14 36.64 -77.44
C ILE A 5 -24.19 37.61 -76.70
N LYS A 6 -22.89 37.24 -76.69
CA LYS A 6 -21.61 38.01 -76.73
C LYS A 6 -21.33 39.30 -75.91
N ARG A 7 -20.17 39.22 -75.24
CA ARG A 7 -18.97 40.12 -75.17
C ARG A 7 -19.12 41.57 -74.68
N PHE A 8 -18.34 41.90 -73.64
CA PHE A 8 -17.28 42.94 -73.69
C PHE A 8 -16.08 42.54 -72.81
N SER A 9 -14.91 42.99 -73.24
CA SER A 9 -13.55 42.75 -72.78
C SER A 9 -13.08 43.76 -71.73
N ASN A 10 -12.03 43.39 -70.99
CA ASN A 10 -10.82 44.17 -70.59
C ASN A 10 -10.26 43.57 -69.28
N VAL A 11 -9.15 42.82 -69.30
CA VAL A 11 -7.73 43.25 -69.34
C VAL A 11 -7.28 43.94 -68.04
N ASP A 12 -6.41 43.21 -67.34
CA ASP A 12 -5.27 43.57 -66.48
C ASP A 12 -5.41 44.73 -65.47
N ASP A 13 -5.06 44.47 -64.20
CA ASP A 13 -3.73 44.90 -63.74
C ASP A 13 -3.31 44.29 -62.40
N ALA A 14 -2.02 44.00 -62.32
CA ALA A 14 -1.34 43.41 -61.19
C ALA A 14 -1.22 44.38 -60.01
N ALA A 15 -1.44 43.87 -58.80
CA ALA A 15 -0.90 44.48 -57.59
C ALA A 15 -0.38 43.37 -56.66
N ASP A 16 0.91 43.10 -56.85
CA ASP A 16 1.82 42.40 -55.97
C ASP A 16 1.75 42.99 -54.54
N GLY A 17 1.47 42.12 -53.57
CA GLY A 17 1.46 42.47 -52.16
C GLY A 17 2.05 41.29 -51.37
N PRO A 18 3.14 41.49 -50.60
CA PRO A 18 3.75 40.40 -49.86
C PRO A 18 2.80 39.98 -48.75
N ARG A 19 2.17 38.81 -48.90
CA ARG A 19 1.45 38.13 -47.82
C ARG A 19 2.48 37.81 -46.73
N LYS A 20 2.60 38.69 -45.73
CA LYS A 20 3.26 38.40 -44.46
C LYS A 20 2.58 37.15 -43.87
N ARG A 21 3.18 35.99 -44.09
CA ARG A 21 2.90 34.79 -43.30
C ARG A 21 3.24 35.17 -41.87
N HIS A 22 2.21 35.46 -41.06
CA HIS A 22 2.35 35.37 -39.62
C HIS A 22 2.88 33.97 -39.33
N ARG A 23 4.16 33.87 -38.96
CA ARG A 23 4.64 32.74 -38.17
C ARG A 23 3.74 32.74 -36.95
N SER A 24 2.73 31.87 -36.94
CA SER A 24 2.14 31.38 -35.72
C SER A 24 3.32 30.86 -34.90
N SER A 25 3.75 31.66 -33.93
CA SER A 25 4.59 31.17 -32.85
C SER A 25 3.74 30.11 -32.18
N THR A 26 3.95 28.85 -32.56
CA THR A 26 3.54 27.69 -31.79
C THR A 26 4.34 27.76 -30.51
N ARG A 27 3.88 28.58 -29.57
CA ARG A 27 4.22 28.46 -28.16
C ARG A 27 3.77 27.04 -27.81
N ALA A 28 4.71 26.13 -27.71
CA ALA A 28 4.41 24.76 -27.32
C ALA A 28 3.68 24.86 -25.97
N ASP A 29 2.40 24.51 -25.94
CA ASP A 29 1.65 24.38 -24.71
C ASP A 29 2.33 23.28 -23.90
N VAL A 30 3.17 23.70 -22.96
CA VAL A 30 3.82 22.79 -22.03
C VAL A 30 2.68 22.21 -21.19
N SER A 31 2.44 20.91 -21.35
CA SER A 31 1.40 20.20 -20.60
C SER A 31 1.58 20.44 -19.09
N SER A 32 0.48 20.71 -18.37
CA SER A 32 0.51 20.87 -16.92
C SER A 32 1.20 19.71 -16.21
N ASN A 33 1.07 18.49 -16.76
CA ASN A 33 1.75 17.30 -16.24
C ASN A 33 3.27 17.38 -16.42
N ALA A 34 3.75 17.97 -17.52
CA ALA A 34 5.19 18.16 -17.76
C ALA A 34 5.78 19.25 -16.85
N ILE A 35 4.98 20.26 -16.47
CA ILE A 35 5.38 21.28 -15.50
C ILE A 35 5.47 20.66 -14.10
N LEU A 36 4.41 19.96 -13.67
CA LEU A 36 4.35 19.32 -12.36
C LEU A 36 5.45 18.26 -12.19
N ALA A 37 5.77 17.48 -13.23
CA ALA A 37 6.83 16.46 -13.18
C ALA A 37 8.24 17.04 -12.98
N ASN A 38 8.45 18.32 -13.31
CA ASN A 38 9.74 19.00 -13.15
C ASN A 38 9.75 19.98 -11.98
N MET A 39 8.65 20.10 -11.23
CA MET A 39 8.60 20.92 -10.02
C MET A 39 9.26 20.21 -8.85
N THR A 40 9.99 20.98 -8.04
CA THR A 40 10.50 20.47 -6.77
C THR A 40 9.37 20.33 -5.76
N LEU A 41 9.57 19.50 -4.73
CA LEU A 41 8.61 19.36 -3.63
C LEU A 41 8.33 20.71 -2.94
N LEU A 42 9.36 21.55 -2.79
CA LEU A 42 9.24 22.89 -2.19
C LEU A 42 8.37 23.82 -3.04
N ASP A 43 8.54 23.79 -4.36
CA ASP A 43 7.74 24.60 -5.28
C ASP A 43 6.27 24.15 -5.28
N LEU A 44 6.05 22.84 -5.21
CA LEU A 44 4.70 22.26 -5.10
C LEU A 44 4.02 22.68 -3.79
N GLN A 45 4.73 22.60 -2.67
CA GLN A 45 4.23 23.05 -1.37
C GLN A 45 3.91 24.55 -1.37
N SER A 46 4.79 25.37 -1.96
CA SER A 46 4.56 26.82 -2.08
C SER A 46 3.32 27.15 -2.93
N SER A 47 3.16 26.45 -4.05
CA SER A 47 2.01 26.61 -4.95
C SER A 47 0.70 26.18 -4.26
N LEU A 48 0.71 25.05 -3.55
CA LEU A 48 -0.45 24.58 -2.76
C LEU A 48 -0.82 25.56 -1.65
N ARG A 49 0.16 26.11 -0.91
CA ARG A 49 -0.09 27.14 0.11
C ARG A 49 -0.74 28.38 -0.49
N THR A 50 -0.29 28.81 -1.66
CA THR A 50 -0.86 29.96 -2.37
C THR A 50 -2.32 29.69 -2.76
N LEU A 51 -2.61 28.48 -3.28
CA LEU A 51 -3.97 28.08 -3.64
C LEU A 51 -4.90 27.94 -2.42
N LEU A 52 -4.37 27.46 -1.29
CA LEU A 52 -5.11 27.34 -0.03
C LEU A 52 -5.42 28.71 0.61
N ALA A 53 -4.56 29.71 0.40
CA ALA A 53 -4.78 31.06 0.89
C ALA A 53 -5.82 31.86 0.07
N ASP A 54 -6.17 31.38 -1.13
CA ASP A 54 -7.18 32.03 -1.98
C ASP A 54 -8.59 31.74 -1.44
N PRO A 55 -9.43 32.76 -1.19
CA PRO A 55 -10.73 32.57 -0.57
C PRO A 55 -11.77 31.87 -1.46
N VAL A 56 -11.51 31.76 -2.78
CA VAL A 56 -12.42 31.10 -3.73
C VAL A 56 -11.95 29.67 -4.01
N CYS A 57 -10.65 29.49 -4.25
CA CYS A 57 -10.05 28.19 -4.61
C CYS A 57 -9.73 27.35 -3.37
N GLY A 58 -9.39 27.99 -2.24
CA GLY A 58 -8.93 27.34 -1.02
C GLY A 58 -9.86 26.24 -0.52
N PRO A 59 -11.17 26.48 -0.34
CA PRO A 59 -12.10 25.45 0.11
C PRO A 59 -12.19 24.24 -0.82
N VAL A 60 -12.09 24.46 -2.14
CA VAL A 60 -12.11 23.38 -3.14
C VAL A 60 -10.83 22.56 -3.05
N VAL A 61 -9.67 23.21 -2.94
CA VAL A 61 -8.37 22.55 -2.82
C VAL A 61 -8.30 21.76 -1.51
N GLU A 62 -8.75 22.34 -0.40
CA GLU A 62 -8.81 21.66 0.89
C GLU A 62 -9.69 20.41 0.84
N MET A 63 -10.91 20.53 0.31
CA MET A 63 -11.80 19.38 0.14
C MET A 63 -11.16 18.27 -0.71
N GLN A 64 -10.48 18.62 -1.80
CA GLN A 64 -9.81 17.64 -2.66
C GLN A 64 -8.63 16.97 -1.96
N LEU A 65 -7.83 17.73 -1.20
CA LEU A 65 -6.73 17.18 -0.40
C LEU A 65 -7.25 16.21 0.67
N GLN A 66 -8.31 16.59 1.39
CA GLN A 66 -8.94 15.72 2.39
C GLN A 66 -9.51 14.45 1.75
N SER A 67 -10.21 14.59 0.63
CA SER A 67 -10.75 13.44 -0.11
C SER A 67 -9.63 12.50 -0.58
N HIS A 68 -8.55 13.05 -1.12
CA HIS A 68 -7.40 12.26 -1.57
C HIS A 68 -6.67 11.61 -0.40
N ALA A 69 -6.48 12.32 0.72
CA ALA A 69 -5.88 11.75 1.93
C ALA A 69 -6.73 10.59 2.47
N ALA A 70 -8.04 10.74 2.54
CA ALA A 70 -8.96 9.68 2.98
C ALA A 70 -9.00 8.49 2.02
N ALA A 71 -8.87 8.71 0.71
CA ALA A 71 -8.78 7.63 -0.28
C ALA A 71 -7.44 6.89 -0.17
N SER A 72 -6.33 7.63 -0.03
CA SER A 72 -4.99 7.07 0.14
C SER A 72 -4.86 6.26 1.43
N LEU A 73 -5.45 6.75 2.53
CA LEU A 73 -5.48 6.04 3.80
C LEU A 73 -6.21 4.69 3.68
N ARG A 74 -7.38 4.68 3.05
CA ARG A 74 -8.16 3.45 2.81
C ARG A 74 -7.41 2.46 1.93
N ALA A 75 -6.83 2.92 0.83
CA ALA A 75 -6.04 2.07 -0.05
C ALA A 75 -4.85 1.43 0.67
N GLU A 76 -4.19 2.18 1.56
CA GLU A 76 -3.09 1.66 2.35
C GLU A 76 -3.55 0.67 3.43
N GLN A 77 -4.67 0.94 4.10
CA GLN A 77 -5.30 -0.02 5.02
C GLN A 77 -5.65 -1.34 4.32
N GLU A 78 -6.25 -1.29 3.13
CA GLU A 78 -6.57 -2.47 2.32
C GLU A 78 -5.30 -3.24 1.92
N ARG A 79 -4.23 -2.51 1.56
CA ARG A 79 -2.93 -3.10 1.22
C ARG A 79 -2.32 -3.83 2.42
N VAL A 80 -2.34 -3.21 3.59
CA VAL A 80 -1.81 -3.78 4.84
C VAL A 80 -2.63 -5.00 5.27
N GLN A 81 -3.96 -4.94 5.17
CA GLN A 81 -4.83 -6.09 5.40
C GLN A 81 -4.49 -7.25 4.46
N SER A 82 -4.35 -6.98 3.16
CA SER A 82 -4.02 -8.03 2.18
C SER A 82 -2.67 -8.68 2.47
N LEU A 83 -1.69 -7.93 2.99
CA LEU A 83 -0.42 -8.51 3.44
C LEU A 83 -0.62 -9.45 4.63
N ALA A 84 -1.42 -9.05 5.62
CA ALA A 84 -1.72 -9.88 6.78
C ALA A 84 -2.42 -11.19 6.35
N ASP A 85 -3.40 -11.11 5.46
CA ASP A 85 -4.11 -12.28 4.93
C ASP A 85 -3.15 -13.23 4.20
N GLN A 86 -2.23 -12.70 3.37
CA GLN A 86 -1.21 -13.50 2.67
C GLN A 86 -0.25 -14.18 3.65
N MET A 87 0.13 -13.51 4.74
CA MET A 87 0.98 -14.10 5.79
C MET A 87 0.27 -15.26 6.47
N GLN A 88 -1.01 -15.10 6.77
CA GLN A 88 -1.83 -16.14 7.40
C GLN A 88 -2.03 -17.35 6.47
N GLU A 89 -2.29 -17.11 5.19
CA GLU A 89 -2.41 -18.18 4.19
C GLU A 89 -1.09 -18.95 4.04
N GLU A 90 0.04 -18.24 3.94
CA GLU A 90 1.35 -18.85 3.82
C GLU A 90 1.75 -19.64 5.08
N ALA A 91 1.44 -19.12 6.26
CA ALA A 91 1.60 -19.82 7.54
C ALA A 91 0.76 -21.11 7.59
N SER A 92 -0.51 -21.02 7.18
CA SER A 92 -1.43 -22.17 7.13
C SER A 92 -0.91 -23.25 6.18
N ARG A 93 -0.49 -22.85 4.98
CA ARG A 93 0.09 -23.76 3.97
C ARG A 93 1.32 -24.48 4.50
N ARG A 94 2.21 -23.79 5.23
CA ARG A 94 3.39 -24.38 5.87
C ARG A 94 3.01 -25.40 6.94
N ALA A 95 2.04 -25.06 7.79
CA ALA A 95 1.53 -25.95 8.81
C ALA A 95 0.92 -27.22 8.19
N GLU A 96 0.09 -27.10 7.15
CA GLU A 96 -0.51 -28.22 6.43
C GLU A 96 0.52 -29.13 5.75
N MET A 97 1.52 -28.54 5.09
CA MET A 97 2.63 -29.30 4.51
C MET A 97 3.43 -30.06 5.57
N LEU A 98 3.64 -29.47 6.75
CA LEU A 98 4.30 -30.16 7.85
C LEU A 98 3.44 -31.33 8.35
N LEU A 99 2.14 -31.10 8.59
CA LEU A 99 1.19 -32.09 9.10
C LEU A 99 1.01 -33.30 8.18
N SER A 100 0.84 -33.05 6.88
CA SER A 100 0.63 -34.10 5.87
C SER A 100 1.83 -35.05 5.73
N ASN A 101 3.03 -34.59 6.09
CA ASN A 101 4.27 -35.33 5.93
C ASN A 101 4.84 -35.89 7.24
N THR A 102 4.21 -35.62 8.39
CA THR A 102 4.72 -36.01 9.71
C THR A 102 3.93 -37.13 10.36
N VAL A 103 4.68 -38.14 10.83
CA VAL A 103 4.22 -39.21 11.70
C VAL A 103 5.25 -39.32 12.82
N VAL A 104 4.83 -39.05 14.05
CA VAL A 104 5.70 -39.11 15.23
C VAL A 104 5.11 -40.10 16.22
N GLY A 105 5.93 -41.04 16.70
CA GLY A 105 5.46 -42.10 17.61
C GLY A 105 4.39 -43.04 17.02
N GLY A 106 4.23 -43.06 15.69
CA GLY A 106 3.16 -43.81 15.01
C GLY A 106 1.81 -43.09 14.96
N ILE A 107 1.74 -41.83 15.42
CA ILE A 107 0.53 -40.99 15.38
C ILE A 107 0.61 -40.09 14.14
N PRO A 108 -0.28 -40.26 13.14
CA PRO A 108 -0.31 -39.39 11.96
C PRO A 108 -0.69 -37.96 12.32
N GLY A 109 0.04 -36.97 11.79
CA GLY A 109 -0.20 -35.55 12.04
C GLY A 109 0.39 -35.04 13.37
N MET A 110 1.07 -35.90 14.13
CA MET A 110 1.90 -35.48 15.26
C MET A 110 3.25 -35.00 14.73
N MET A 111 3.72 -33.84 15.18
CA MET A 111 4.97 -33.23 14.74
C MET A 111 5.87 -32.89 15.93
N ARG A 112 7.19 -32.79 15.71
CA ARG A 112 8.10 -32.33 16.76
C ARG A 112 8.03 -30.81 16.90
N VAL A 113 8.09 -30.33 18.13
CA VAL A 113 8.16 -28.90 18.45
C VAL A 113 9.24 -28.19 17.65
N SER A 114 10.46 -28.75 17.58
CA SER A 114 11.56 -28.16 16.81
C SER A 114 11.32 -28.08 15.29
N GLN A 115 10.54 -29.01 14.72
CA GLN A 115 10.15 -28.96 13.31
C GLN A 115 9.12 -27.88 13.06
N TRP A 116 8.16 -27.70 13.98
CA TRP A 116 7.21 -26.59 13.94
C TRP A 116 7.94 -25.25 13.96
N SER A 117 8.85 -25.05 14.93
CA SER A 117 9.66 -23.83 15.05
C SER A 117 10.38 -23.49 13.75
N HIS A 118 11.05 -24.50 13.17
CA HIS A 118 11.82 -24.33 11.96
C HIS A 118 10.94 -23.95 10.76
N THR A 119 9.79 -24.62 10.62
CA THR A 119 8.84 -24.37 9.54
C THR A 119 8.17 -23.00 9.64
N MET A 120 7.86 -22.56 10.87
CA MET A 120 7.11 -21.32 11.12
C MET A 120 8.00 -20.08 11.28
N ARG A 121 9.28 -20.24 11.63
CA ARG A 121 10.22 -19.11 11.80
C ARG A 121 10.21 -18.10 10.63
N PRO A 122 10.15 -18.52 9.35
CA PRO A 122 10.10 -17.59 8.23
C PRO A 122 8.88 -16.65 8.22
N SER A 123 7.82 -16.96 8.97
CA SER A 123 6.66 -16.08 9.12
C SER A 123 6.91 -14.92 10.10
N LEU A 124 7.88 -15.04 11.03
CA LEU A 124 8.10 -14.04 12.08
C LEU A 124 8.64 -12.70 11.55
N GLU A 125 9.58 -12.74 10.61
CA GLU A 125 10.18 -11.52 10.05
C GLU A 125 9.15 -10.66 9.27
N PRO A 126 8.33 -11.24 8.38
CA PRO A 126 7.22 -10.50 7.78
C PRO A 126 6.30 -9.87 8.84
N ILE A 127 5.90 -10.63 9.87
CA ILE A 127 5.00 -10.14 10.93
C ILE A 127 5.63 -8.98 11.70
N TYR A 128 6.92 -9.08 12.00
CA TYR A 128 7.67 -7.97 12.61
C TYR A 128 7.59 -6.72 11.73
N ASN A 129 7.84 -6.84 10.43
CA ASN A 129 7.75 -5.71 9.51
C ASN A 129 6.33 -5.11 9.43
N LEU A 130 5.29 -5.95 9.48
CA LEU A 130 3.89 -5.51 9.59
C LEU A 130 3.65 -4.73 10.89
N SER A 131 4.24 -5.19 11.99
CA SER A 131 4.16 -4.53 13.29
C SER A 131 4.84 -3.16 13.32
N GLN A 132 5.77 -2.88 12.40
CA GLN A 132 6.46 -1.59 12.30
C GLN A 132 5.75 -0.60 11.34
N THR A 133 4.60 -0.98 10.77
CA THR A 133 3.83 -0.07 9.91
C THR A 133 3.05 0.92 10.77
N ASP A 134 2.85 2.14 10.24
CA ASP A 134 2.20 3.23 10.97
C ASP A 134 0.85 2.77 11.55
N PRO A 135 0.59 3.01 12.86
CA PRO A 135 -0.63 2.56 13.54
C PRO A 135 -1.93 2.97 12.85
N ARG A 136 -1.93 4.08 12.09
CA ARG A 136 -3.09 4.53 11.30
C ARG A 136 -3.53 3.53 10.23
N PHE A 137 -2.66 2.60 9.84
CA PHE A 137 -2.93 1.55 8.88
C PHE A 137 -3.26 0.19 9.53
N ASN A 138 -3.44 0.13 10.86
CA ASN A 138 -3.75 -1.08 11.65
C ASN A 138 -2.65 -2.16 11.66
N GLY A 139 -1.42 -1.81 11.28
CA GLY A 139 -0.29 -2.74 11.23
C GLY A 139 -0.03 -3.56 12.49
N PRO A 140 0.22 -2.92 13.64
CA PRO A 140 0.49 -3.61 14.90
C PRO A 140 -0.62 -4.57 15.33
N SER A 141 -1.89 -4.14 15.18
CA SER A 141 -3.06 -4.98 15.47
C SER A 141 -3.13 -6.21 14.56
N LEU A 142 -2.90 -6.03 13.26
CA LEU A 142 -2.89 -7.16 12.32
C LEU A 142 -1.71 -8.11 12.55
N ALA A 143 -0.53 -7.59 12.89
CA ALA A 143 0.62 -8.42 13.25
C ALA A 143 0.34 -9.26 14.49
N TRP A 144 -0.34 -8.68 15.49
CA TRP A 144 -0.81 -9.40 16.68
C TRP A 144 -1.77 -10.54 16.33
N ASP A 145 -2.78 -10.26 15.50
CA ASP A 145 -3.77 -11.26 15.09
C ASP A 145 -3.11 -12.42 14.33
N VAL A 146 -2.18 -12.13 13.41
CA VAL A 146 -1.44 -13.17 12.68
C VAL A 146 -0.61 -14.04 13.62
N LEU A 147 0.04 -13.46 14.64
CA LEU A 147 0.79 -14.24 15.65
C LEU A 147 -0.12 -15.17 16.45
N ILE A 148 -1.29 -14.69 16.85
CA ILE A 148 -2.29 -15.50 17.57
C ILE A 148 -2.73 -16.67 16.70
N ASP A 149 -3.02 -16.43 15.43
CA ASP A 149 -3.50 -17.48 14.54
C ASP A 149 -2.42 -18.52 14.25
N ILE A 150 -1.16 -18.12 14.09
CA ILE A 150 -0.02 -19.04 14.05
C ILE A 150 0.06 -19.89 15.32
N ALA A 151 -0.05 -19.28 16.50
CA ALA A 151 -0.03 -20.02 17.76
C ALA A 151 -1.19 -21.02 17.88
N ARG A 152 -2.38 -20.66 17.39
CA ARG A 152 -3.56 -21.56 17.37
C ARG A 152 -3.38 -22.76 16.47
N MET A 153 -2.68 -22.62 15.33
CA MET A 153 -2.41 -23.74 14.42
C MET A 153 -1.63 -24.88 15.10
N ALA A 154 -0.74 -24.55 16.05
CA ALA A 154 0.00 -25.52 16.87
C ALA A 154 -0.87 -26.27 17.90
N LEU A 155 -1.96 -25.64 18.36
CA LEU A 155 -2.79 -26.13 19.47
C LEU A 155 -3.97 -27.00 19.02
N CYS A 156 -4.27 -27.08 17.73
CA CYS A 156 -5.39 -27.85 17.22
C CYS A 156 -5.20 -29.35 17.55
N PRO A 157 -6.04 -29.98 18.40
CA PRO A 157 -5.74 -31.31 18.90
C PRO A 157 -5.88 -32.41 17.83
N ILE A 158 -5.10 -33.48 17.96
CA ILE A 158 -5.43 -34.79 17.42
C ILE A 158 -6.04 -35.56 18.59
N VAL A 159 -7.36 -35.74 18.58
CA VAL A 159 -8.09 -36.58 19.55
C VAL A 159 -7.68 -36.30 21.01
N GLY A 160 -7.86 -35.05 21.46
CA GLY A 160 -7.62 -34.67 22.86
C GLY A 160 -6.18 -34.30 23.23
N ASP A 161 -5.19 -34.60 22.38
CA ASP A 161 -3.79 -34.24 22.60
C ASP A 161 -3.30 -33.15 21.62
N PRO A 162 -2.43 -32.21 22.07
CA PRO A 162 -1.81 -31.24 21.17
C PRO A 162 -0.96 -31.94 20.11
N ARG A 163 -0.90 -31.37 18.90
CA ARG A 163 -0.17 -31.93 17.74
C ARG A 163 1.35 -31.91 17.86
N LEU A 164 1.88 -31.41 18.97
CA LEU A 164 3.29 -31.14 19.17
C LEU A 164 3.89 -32.09 20.21
N GLU A 165 4.94 -32.81 19.83
CA GLU A 165 5.82 -33.56 20.73
C GLU A 165 7.11 -32.77 20.98
N GLY A 166 7.42 -32.50 22.25
CA GLY A 166 8.64 -31.82 22.66
C GLY A 166 8.43 -30.95 23.89
N THR A 167 9.50 -30.28 24.30
CA THR A 167 9.52 -29.36 25.44
C THR A 167 9.62 -27.91 24.97
N GLU A 168 9.37 -26.97 25.88
CA GLU A 168 9.61 -25.55 25.65
C GLU A 168 11.06 -25.25 25.22
N GLU A 169 12.03 -25.99 25.77
CA GLU A 169 13.45 -25.82 25.47
C GLU A 169 13.74 -26.04 23.97
N ASP A 170 13.04 -26.98 23.35
CA ASP A 170 13.17 -27.29 21.91
C ASP A 170 12.69 -26.14 21.01
N ASN A 171 11.92 -25.19 21.56
CA ASN A 171 11.33 -24.05 20.86
C ASN A 171 11.84 -22.68 21.35
N ARG A 172 12.75 -22.64 22.32
CA ARG A 172 13.13 -21.42 23.05
C ARG A 172 13.38 -20.22 22.13
N SER A 173 14.23 -20.41 21.12
CA SER A 173 14.58 -19.32 20.20
C SER A 173 13.41 -18.79 19.36
N PHE A 174 12.44 -19.63 18.99
CA PHE A 174 11.23 -19.15 18.31
C PHE A 174 10.31 -18.40 19.27
N HIS A 175 10.19 -18.84 20.53
CA HIS A 175 9.46 -18.10 21.55
C HIS A 175 10.08 -16.73 21.80
N GLU A 176 11.40 -16.65 21.94
CA GLU A 176 12.13 -15.38 22.12
C GLU A 176 11.90 -14.42 20.94
N ASP A 177 11.94 -14.93 19.70
CA ASP A 177 11.67 -14.13 18.50
C ASP A 177 10.22 -13.62 18.48
N ALA A 178 9.24 -14.49 18.78
CA ALA A 178 7.83 -14.12 18.82
C ALA A 178 7.51 -13.15 19.97
N GLU A 179 8.08 -13.38 21.15
CA GLU A 179 7.94 -12.52 22.33
C GLU A 179 8.51 -11.13 22.05
N ARG A 180 9.68 -11.03 21.39
CA ARG A 180 10.24 -9.74 20.98
C ARG A 180 9.26 -8.93 20.12
N ILE A 181 8.55 -9.59 19.20
CA ILE A 181 7.55 -8.93 18.36
C ILE A 181 6.36 -8.47 19.23
N LEU A 182 5.83 -9.35 20.08
CA LEU A 182 4.69 -9.03 20.97
C LEU A 182 5.00 -7.88 21.92
N VAL A 183 6.18 -7.90 22.55
CA VAL A 183 6.64 -6.82 23.43
C VAL A 183 6.82 -5.52 22.65
N GLY A 184 7.31 -5.59 21.40
CA GLY A 184 7.40 -4.45 20.50
C GLY A 184 6.03 -3.80 20.26
N ILE A 185 5.03 -4.60 19.87
CA ILE A 185 3.65 -4.15 19.66
C ILE A 185 3.07 -3.51 20.92
N VAL A 186 3.14 -4.20 22.06
CA VAL A 186 2.56 -3.70 23.33
C VAL A 186 3.22 -2.40 23.77
N ARG A 187 4.54 -2.28 23.60
CA ARG A 187 5.27 -1.07 23.97
C ARG A 187 4.82 0.13 23.12
N GLU A 188 4.68 -0.05 21.81
CA GLU A 188 4.24 1.00 20.90
C GLU A 188 2.83 1.48 21.25
N GLU A 189 1.89 0.55 21.49
CA GLU A 189 0.53 0.85 21.91
C GLU A 189 0.48 1.59 23.27
N LEU A 190 1.34 1.22 24.22
CA LEU A 190 1.45 1.92 25.50
C LEU A 190 2.02 3.34 25.33
N GLU A 191 3.00 3.53 24.44
CA GLU A 191 3.55 4.84 24.13
C GLU A 191 2.50 5.73 23.43
N ASP A 192 1.68 5.17 22.53
CA ASP A 192 0.56 5.88 21.90
C ASP A 192 -0.54 6.27 22.90
N ALA A 193 -0.96 5.34 23.76
CA ALA A 193 -1.92 5.64 24.81
C ALA A 193 -1.42 6.74 25.77
N ALA A 194 -0.13 6.75 26.07
CA ALA A 194 0.49 7.79 26.89
C ALA A 194 0.52 9.15 26.20
N ARG A 195 0.77 9.20 24.88
CA ARG A 195 0.68 10.44 24.08
C ARG A 195 -0.74 11.00 24.10
N MET A 196 -1.74 10.16 23.85
CA MET A 196 -3.15 10.57 23.84
C MET A 196 -3.66 11.06 25.19
N ALA A 197 -3.06 10.62 26.31
CA ALA A 197 -3.44 11.07 27.64
C ALA A 197 -2.84 12.45 28.01
N GLN A 198 -1.90 12.98 27.22
CA GLN A 198 -1.24 14.27 27.45
C GLN A 198 -1.83 15.41 26.61
N ASP A 199 -2.59 15.08 25.56
CA ASP A 199 -3.33 16.01 24.69
C ASP A 199 -4.77 16.26 25.20
#